data_AF-A0A168AJ64-F1
#
_entry.id   AF-A0A168AJ64-F1
#
_cell.length_a   1.000
_cell.length_b   1.000
_cell.length_c   1.000
_cell.angle_alpha   90.00
_cell.angle_beta   90.00
_cell.angle_gamma   90.00
#
_symmetry.space_group_name_H-M   'P 1'
#
loop_
_entity.id
_entity.type
_entity.pdbx_description
1 polymer ?
#
loop_
_entity_poly.entity_id
_entity_poly.type
_entity_poly.pdbx_seq_one_letter_code
_entity_poly.pdbx_strand_id
1 'polypeptide(L)'
;MIVILFFLFLLVGMLYWKRKIFLLSPVDVFLLFFIGVLVSTVLYHNFYPRHEKFNFFQFDFIGNNKFNRTFLVYIKMLLLFLIGVFLYSSFNKSYFNVAKQRIKIINVQNIKLNTNQISIALFAIAIVCIVLVYIDYGSLLFYRVEYIPKDNSIFKIIYQNLFIVLCLLSGTLYRQNRSLALAAFFIAMTVGIGVGSRSATIYLVAFGLSYSVFLNYKRAKRFFVFFIPFVIVFFGYNISLRLESNTHGLIPYLKATVSKPEILFKYTIMNIYYTFIFGFYATSETIHLYKNASIRNLVTTLNPLPGRLTNWYAIASKLRINEIAPYTAIGELARYPLFSIFYYSVLGYYFAAVDFFIKTQVLHKKYFWAVLQFLVLALYVVHSFEYNLRSSHRFIYYSMALYVLYFILKRVKIKMPLKTNSSNFQKQ
;
A
#
# COMPACT_ATOMS: atom_id res chain seq x y z
N MET A 1 20.37 12.23 19.95
CA MET A 1 20.03 11.19 18.95
C MET A 1 20.12 9.79 19.56
N ILE A 2 21.25 9.40 20.14
CA ILE A 2 21.48 8.08 20.78
C ILE A 2 20.37 7.73 21.79
N VAL A 3 20.02 8.65 22.69
CA VAL A 3 18.94 8.45 23.67
C VAL A 3 17.60 8.13 23.01
N ILE A 4 17.23 8.86 21.95
CA ILE A 4 15.95 8.64 21.25
C ILE A 4 15.95 7.29 20.51
N LEU A 5 17.08 6.92 19.89
CA LEU A 5 17.24 5.61 19.27
C LEU A 5 17.14 4.48 20.30
N PHE A 6 17.78 4.64 21.46
CA PHE A 6 17.66 3.70 22.57
C PHE A 6 16.19 3.50 22.98
N PHE A 7 15.44 4.58 23.19
CA PHE A 7 14.00 4.48 23.50
C PHE A 7 13.20 3.85 22.36
N LEU A 8 13.49 4.16 21.10
CA LEU A 8 12.84 3.52 19.97
C LEU A 8 13.09 2.00 19.98
N PHE A 9 14.35 1.57 20.12
CA PHE A 9 14.70 0.15 20.18
C PHE A 9 14.09 -0.53 21.41
N LEU A 10 14.06 0.15 22.56
CA LEU A 10 13.39 -0.34 23.77
C LEU A 10 11.90 -0.56 23.51
N LEU A 11 11.18 0.43 22.96
CA LEU A 11 9.75 0.34 22.68
C LEU A 11 9.45 -0.73 21.61
N VAL A 12 10.26 -0.81 20.54
CA VAL A 12 10.15 -1.87 19.53
C VAL A 12 10.40 -3.24 20.18
N GLY A 13 11.44 -3.35 21.00
CA GLY A 13 11.78 -4.57 21.75
C GLY A 13 10.64 -4.99 22.67
N MET A 14 10.09 -4.07 23.46
CA MET A 14 8.94 -4.30 24.34
C MET A 14 7.69 -4.72 23.56
N LEU A 15 7.43 -4.08 22.41
CA LEU A 15 6.28 -4.40 21.56
C LEU A 15 6.39 -5.83 21.03
N TYR A 16 7.55 -6.18 20.45
CA TYR A 16 7.77 -7.48 19.81
C TYR A 16 8.20 -8.61 20.76
N TRP A 17 8.59 -8.31 22.00
CA TRP A 17 8.84 -9.33 23.04
C TRP A 17 7.61 -10.21 23.23
N LYS A 18 6.43 -9.60 23.30
CA LYS A 18 5.16 -10.29 23.56
C LYS A 18 4.31 -10.49 22.31
N ARG A 19 4.65 -9.88 21.18
CA ARG A 19 3.82 -9.86 19.97
C ARG A 19 4.48 -10.62 18.84
N LYS A 20 3.69 -11.40 18.10
CA LYS A 20 4.15 -12.00 16.85
C LYS A 20 3.81 -11.09 15.68
N ILE A 21 4.75 -10.97 14.73
CA ILE A 21 4.53 -10.21 13.49
C ILE A 21 3.35 -10.83 12.75
N PHE A 22 2.42 -9.97 12.35
CA PHE A 22 1.24 -10.36 11.61
C PHE A 22 1.16 -9.53 10.32
N LEU A 23 1.16 -10.19 9.15
CA LEU A 23 1.28 -9.50 7.86
C LEU A 23 0.15 -8.48 7.62
N LEU A 24 -1.06 -8.76 8.10
CA LEU A 24 -2.20 -7.85 7.98
C LEU A 24 -2.29 -6.86 9.14
N SER A 25 -1.22 -6.67 9.92
CA SER A 25 -1.21 -5.66 10.96
C SER A 25 -0.81 -4.30 10.40
N PRO A 26 -1.68 -3.28 10.48
CA PRO A 26 -1.31 -1.92 10.08
C PRO A 26 -0.21 -1.33 10.98
N VAL A 27 -0.10 -1.77 12.25
CA VAL A 27 0.99 -1.37 13.14
C VAL A 27 2.34 -1.92 12.66
N ASP A 28 2.39 -3.20 12.27
CA ASP A 28 3.63 -3.80 11.76
C ASP A 28 4.03 -3.15 10.43
N VAL A 29 3.07 -2.90 9.53
CA VAL A 29 3.33 -2.21 8.26
C VAL A 29 3.87 -0.79 8.48
N PHE A 30 3.26 0.00 9.37
CA PHE A 30 3.75 1.35 9.68
C PHE A 30 5.20 1.32 10.17
N LEU A 31 5.51 0.47 11.15
CA LEU A 31 6.85 0.38 11.73
C LEU A 31 7.88 -0.13 10.72
N LEU A 32 7.60 -1.26 10.06
CA LEU A 32 8.53 -1.88 9.11
C LEU A 32 8.81 -0.97 7.91
N PHE A 33 7.79 -0.28 7.40
CA PHE A 33 7.96 0.66 6.30
C PHE A 33 8.90 1.80 6.68
N PHE A 34 8.64 2.51 7.78
CA PHE A 34 9.45 3.67 8.16
C PHE A 34 10.84 3.30 8.71
N ILE A 35 10.99 2.12 9.33
CA ILE A 35 12.33 1.58 9.63
C ILE A 35 13.08 1.31 8.33
N GLY A 36 12.43 0.69 7.34
CA GLY A 36 12.98 0.46 6.00
C GLY A 36 13.43 1.76 5.32
N VAL A 37 12.59 2.80 5.36
CA VAL A 37 12.93 4.16 4.88
C VAL A 37 14.18 4.69 5.58
N LEU A 38 14.23 4.64 6.91
CA LEU A 38 15.36 5.17 7.68
C LEU A 38 16.67 4.44 7.39
N VAL A 39 16.64 3.09 7.37
CA VAL A 39 17.81 2.27 7.03
C VAL A 39 18.27 2.57 5.61
N SER A 40 17.35 2.56 4.64
CA SER A 40 17.68 2.80 3.23
C SER A 40 18.24 4.21 3.01
N THR A 41 17.69 5.20 3.70
CA THR A 41 18.15 6.60 3.59
C THR A 41 19.50 6.80 4.28
N VAL A 42 19.77 6.15 5.42
CA VAL A 42 21.10 6.18 6.06
C VAL A 42 22.15 5.53 5.18
N LEU A 43 21.83 4.37 4.58
CA LEU A 43 22.73 3.70 3.64
C LEU A 43 23.03 4.61 2.44
N TYR A 44 21.99 5.18 1.85
CA TYR A 44 22.12 6.07 0.70
C TYR A 44 22.85 7.38 1.02
N HIS A 45 22.59 7.99 2.18
CA HIS A 45 23.20 9.28 2.52
C HIS A 45 24.71 9.18 2.77
N ASN A 46 25.13 8.12 3.46
CA ASN A 46 26.51 7.99 3.95
C ASN A 46 27.40 7.14 3.04
N PHE A 47 26.85 6.15 2.34
CA PHE A 47 27.66 5.19 1.56
C PHE A 47 27.49 5.34 0.05
N TYR A 48 26.43 6.00 -0.43
CA TYR A 48 26.24 6.19 -1.87
C TYR A 48 27.06 7.40 -2.35
N PRO A 49 27.96 7.24 -3.34
CA PRO A 49 28.84 8.30 -3.81
C PRO A 49 28.05 9.53 -4.27
N ARG A 50 28.49 10.73 -3.86
CA ARG A 50 27.78 11.99 -4.18
C ARG A 50 27.58 12.21 -5.68
N HIS A 51 28.55 11.82 -6.50
CA HIS A 51 28.50 12.00 -7.95
C HIS A 51 27.56 11.00 -8.66
N GLU A 52 27.17 9.91 -8.00
CA GLU A 52 26.25 8.91 -8.53
C GLU A 52 24.79 9.14 -8.13
N LYS A 53 24.54 10.05 -7.16
CA LYS A 53 23.19 10.33 -6.67
C LYS A 53 22.25 10.76 -7.80
N PHE A 54 21.06 10.15 -7.84
CA PHE A 54 20.03 10.43 -8.83
C PHE A 54 19.65 11.91 -8.95
N ASN A 55 19.78 12.70 -7.88
CA ASN A 55 19.60 14.16 -7.91
C ASN A 55 18.21 14.60 -8.39
N PHE A 56 17.14 14.06 -7.80
CA PHE A 56 15.82 14.60 -8.07
C PHE A 56 15.66 15.97 -7.44
N PHE A 57 15.53 16.99 -8.29
CA PHE A 57 15.29 18.38 -7.89
C PHE A 57 16.33 18.94 -6.90
N GLN A 58 17.52 18.34 -6.80
CA GLN A 58 18.57 18.72 -5.85
C GLN A 58 18.21 18.58 -4.36
N PHE A 59 17.20 17.77 -4.02
CA PHE A 59 16.77 17.59 -2.63
C PHE A 59 17.70 16.70 -1.80
N ASP A 60 18.50 15.84 -2.42
CA ASP A 60 19.37 14.84 -1.81
C ASP A 60 20.78 15.34 -1.44
N PHE A 61 21.11 16.58 -1.84
CA PHE A 61 22.35 17.28 -1.48
C PHE A 61 22.20 18.11 -0.21
N ILE A 62 21.71 17.49 0.85
CA ILE A 62 21.62 18.14 2.17
C ILE A 62 22.87 17.83 3.01
N GLY A 63 23.33 18.82 3.79
CA GLY A 63 24.41 18.60 4.76
C GLY A 63 23.96 17.75 5.95
N ASN A 64 24.94 17.15 6.64
CA ASN A 64 24.72 16.24 7.79
C ASN A 64 23.79 16.84 8.86
N ASN A 65 23.85 18.15 9.09
CA ASN A 65 22.98 18.82 10.06
C ASN A 65 21.50 18.76 9.66
N LYS A 66 21.17 19.03 8.39
CA LYS A 66 19.79 18.98 7.89
C LYS A 66 19.31 17.53 7.79
N PHE A 67 20.19 16.60 7.42
CA PHE A 67 19.93 15.16 7.46
C PHE A 67 19.57 14.70 8.88
N ASN A 68 20.42 14.97 9.87
CA ASN A 68 20.21 14.56 11.26
C ASN A 68 18.93 15.15 11.87
N ARG A 69 18.59 16.41 11.54
CA ARG A 69 17.33 17.03 11.97
C ARG A 69 16.12 16.30 11.38
N THR A 70 16.15 15.98 10.10
CA THR A 70 15.08 15.24 9.42
C THR A 70 14.98 13.81 9.96
N PHE A 71 16.10 13.14 10.15
CA PHE A 71 16.17 11.81 10.76
C PHE A 71 15.49 11.80 12.13
N LEU A 72 15.78 12.80 12.96
CA LEU A 72 15.17 12.96 14.29
C LEU A 72 13.65 13.18 14.23
N VAL A 73 13.11 13.81 13.17
CA VAL A 73 11.66 13.93 12.95
C VAL A 73 11.02 12.56 12.75
N TYR A 74 11.59 11.71 11.89
CA TYR A 74 11.07 10.35 11.67
C TYR A 74 11.17 9.47 12.92
N ILE A 75 12.29 9.56 13.66
CA ILE A 75 12.43 8.80 14.91
C ILE A 75 11.39 9.29 15.94
N LYS A 76 11.18 10.61 16.09
CA LYS A 76 10.14 11.15 16.97
C LYS A 76 8.75 10.66 16.58
N MET A 77 8.42 10.69 15.28
CA MET A 77 7.17 10.14 14.76
C MET A 77 6.98 8.68 15.18
N LEU A 78 7.98 7.82 14.96
CA LEU A 78 7.91 6.42 15.33
C LEU A 78 7.76 6.20 16.84
N LEU A 79 8.50 6.97 17.65
CA LEU A 79 8.41 6.93 19.11
C LEU A 79 7.01 7.30 19.59
N LEU A 80 6.46 8.42 19.12
CA LEU A 80 5.12 8.90 19.48
C LEU A 80 4.03 7.93 19.02
N PHE A 81 4.16 7.39 17.81
CA PHE A 81 3.28 6.35 17.31
C PHE A 81 3.30 5.11 18.22
N LEU A 82 4.49 4.65 18.63
CA LEU A 82 4.62 3.52 19.55
C LEU A 82 4.01 3.82 20.92
N ILE A 83 4.20 5.03 21.47
CA ILE A 83 3.53 5.47 22.71
C ILE A 83 2.02 5.31 22.57
N GLY A 84 1.44 5.76 21.46
CA GLY A 84 0.02 5.54 21.14
C GLY A 84 -0.40 4.06 21.16
N VAL A 85 0.38 3.21 20.50
CA VAL A 85 0.14 1.75 20.48
C VAL A 85 0.19 1.17 21.90
N PHE A 86 1.17 1.59 22.70
CA PHE A 86 1.30 1.16 24.09
C PHE A 86 0.13 1.62 24.95
N LEU A 87 -0.28 2.89 24.84
CA LEU A 87 -1.46 3.41 25.55
C LEU A 87 -2.70 2.56 25.25
N TYR A 88 -2.99 2.27 23.98
CA TYR A 88 -4.11 1.38 23.63
C TYR A 88 -3.98 0.00 24.27
N SER A 89 -2.78 -0.58 24.18
CA SER A 89 -2.51 -1.91 24.71
C SER A 89 -2.64 -2.01 26.24
N SER A 90 -2.34 -0.92 26.95
CA SER A 90 -2.47 -0.83 28.41
C SER A 90 -3.94 -0.75 28.83
N PHE A 91 -4.77 -0.01 28.08
CA PHE A 91 -6.21 0.09 28.35
C PHE A 91 -6.99 -1.14 27.88
N ASN A 92 -6.52 -1.85 26.85
CA ASN A 92 -7.18 -3.05 26.33
C ASN A 92 -6.32 -4.31 26.52
N LYS A 93 -6.44 -4.95 27.69
CA LYS A 93 -5.71 -6.19 28.02
C LYS A 93 -5.93 -7.32 26.98
N SER A 94 -7.11 -7.38 26.37
CA SER A 94 -7.45 -8.36 25.33
C SER A 94 -6.61 -8.19 24.06
N TYR A 95 -6.10 -6.99 23.80
CA TYR A 95 -5.20 -6.73 22.68
C TYR A 95 -3.95 -7.61 22.74
N PHE A 96 -3.28 -7.69 23.90
CA PHE A 96 -2.07 -8.50 24.05
C PHE A 96 -2.35 -9.99 23.89
N ASN A 97 -3.49 -10.47 24.38
CA ASN A 97 -3.87 -11.87 24.25
C ASN A 97 -4.05 -12.24 22.77
N VAL A 98 -4.74 -11.40 22.00
CA VAL A 98 -4.90 -11.60 20.55
C VAL A 98 -3.58 -11.40 19.80
N ALA A 99 -2.75 -10.43 20.19
CA ALA A 99 -1.47 -10.15 19.55
C ALA A 99 -0.40 -11.23 19.76
N LYS A 100 -0.52 -12.03 20.83
CA LYS A 100 0.33 -13.21 21.11
C LYS A 100 -0.01 -14.41 20.22
N GLN A 101 -1.26 -14.53 19.79
CA GLN A 101 -1.73 -15.68 19.02
C GLN A 101 -1.08 -15.71 17.63
N ARG A 102 -0.61 -16.90 17.22
CA ARG A 102 -0.26 -17.12 15.80
C ARG A 102 -1.57 -17.27 15.03
N ILE A 103 -2.04 -16.17 14.47
CA ILE A 103 -3.23 -16.17 13.63
C ILE A 103 -2.85 -16.83 12.29
N LYS A 104 -3.23 -18.10 12.12
CA LYS A 104 -3.21 -18.74 10.81
C LYS A 104 -4.37 -18.13 10.00
N ILE A 105 -4.05 -17.29 9.02
CA ILE A 105 -5.06 -16.54 8.25
C ILE A 105 -6.03 -17.50 7.55
N ILE A 106 -5.54 -18.62 7.02
CA ILE A 106 -6.38 -19.65 6.40
C ILE A 106 -5.80 -21.03 6.73
N ASN A 107 -6.62 -21.96 7.22
CA ASN A 107 -6.25 -23.38 7.26
C ASN A 107 -6.63 -24.02 5.92
N VAL A 108 -5.71 -23.93 4.96
CA VAL A 108 -5.93 -24.28 3.56
C VAL A 108 -5.89 -25.79 3.34
N GLN A 109 -5.34 -26.55 4.30
CA GLN A 109 -5.13 -27.99 4.16
C GLN A 109 -6.44 -28.77 3.93
N ASN A 110 -7.58 -28.20 4.31
CA ASN A 110 -8.89 -28.85 4.18
C ASN A 110 -9.84 -28.13 3.19
N ILE A 111 -9.38 -27.11 2.46
CA ILE A 111 -10.24 -26.41 1.50
C ILE A 111 -10.33 -27.27 0.23
N LYS A 112 -11.44 -28.00 0.07
CA LYS A 112 -11.80 -28.64 -1.19
C LYS A 112 -12.23 -27.55 -2.17
N LEU A 113 -11.30 -27.09 -3.00
CA LEU A 113 -11.61 -26.16 -4.09
C LEU A 113 -12.30 -26.93 -5.22
N ASN A 114 -13.43 -26.41 -5.70
CA ASN A 114 -14.05 -26.92 -6.91
C ASN A 114 -13.24 -26.42 -8.12
N THR A 115 -12.23 -27.22 -8.51
CA THR A 115 -11.27 -26.88 -9.56
C THR A 115 -11.94 -26.62 -10.90
N ASN A 116 -13.02 -27.34 -11.20
CA ASN A 116 -13.76 -27.19 -12.46
C ASN A 116 -14.46 -25.83 -12.50
N GLN A 117 -15.17 -25.45 -11.44
CA GLN A 117 -15.81 -24.13 -11.36
C GLN A 117 -14.78 -22.98 -11.41
N ILE A 118 -13.65 -23.11 -10.72
CA ILE A 118 -12.58 -22.10 -10.76
C ILE A 118 -11.98 -22.00 -12.17
N SER A 119 -11.78 -23.13 -12.86
CA SER A 119 -11.24 -23.15 -14.22
C SER A 119 -12.19 -22.50 -15.22
N ILE A 120 -13.50 -22.80 -15.12
CA ILE A 120 -14.54 -22.18 -15.94
C ILE A 120 -14.60 -20.67 -15.68
N ALA A 121 -14.62 -20.24 -14.42
CA ALA A 121 -14.65 -18.84 -14.04
C ALA A 121 -13.40 -18.09 -14.55
N LEU A 122 -12.22 -18.68 -14.40
CA LEU A 122 -10.96 -18.12 -14.88
C LEU A 122 -10.97 -17.97 -16.41
N PHE A 123 -11.44 -18.98 -17.15
CA PHE A 123 -11.57 -18.90 -18.61
C PHE A 123 -12.58 -17.83 -19.05
N ALA A 124 -13.77 -17.79 -18.43
CA ALA A 124 -14.79 -16.80 -18.72
C ALA A 124 -14.31 -15.37 -18.44
N ILE A 125 -13.67 -15.14 -17.28
CA ILE A 125 -13.12 -13.82 -16.92
C ILE A 125 -12.00 -13.44 -17.90
N ALA A 126 -11.11 -14.36 -18.29
CA ALA A 126 -10.05 -14.08 -19.24
C ALA A 126 -10.61 -13.62 -20.60
N ILE A 127 -11.62 -14.32 -21.13
CA ILE A 127 -12.28 -13.94 -22.39
C ILE A 127 -12.92 -12.56 -22.26
N VAL A 128 -13.71 -12.33 -21.21
CA VAL A 128 -14.37 -11.03 -20.98
C VAL A 128 -13.32 -9.92 -20.90
N CYS A 129 -12.22 -10.13 -20.19
CA CYS A 129 -11.16 -9.13 -20.10
C CYS A 129 -10.51 -8.87 -21.47
N ILE A 130 -10.23 -9.90 -22.27
CA ILE A 130 -9.66 -9.73 -23.62
C ILE A 130 -10.62 -8.92 -24.51
N VAL A 131 -11.91 -9.23 -24.50
CA VAL A 131 -12.93 -8.49 -25.26
C VAL A 131 -12.98 -7.03 -24.81
N LEU A 132 -13.04 -6.78 -23.50
CA LEU A 132 -13.06 -5.41 -22.96
C LEU A 132 -11.80 -4.62 -23.29
N VAL A 133 -10.62 -5.26 -23.25
CA VAL A 133 -9.35 -4.63 -23.65
C VAL A 133 -9.32 -4.33 -25.13
N TYR A 134 -9.85 -5.22 -25.97
CA TYR A 134 -9.97 -4.99 -27.41
C TYR A 134 -10.92 -3.83 -27.73
N ILE A 135 -12.06 -3.72 -27.04
CA ILE A 135 -13.00 -2.59 -27.19
C ILE A 135 -12.33 -1.26 -26.75
N ASP A 136 -11.59 -1.29 -25.65
CA ASP A 136 -10.98 -0.09 -25.06
C ASP A 136 -9.77 0.40 -25.88
N TYR A 137 -8.78 -0.49 -26.08
CA TYR A 137 -7.49 -0.19 -26.70
C TYR A 137 -7.37 -0.69 -28.16
N GLY A 138 -8.00 -1.81 -28.53
CA GLY A 138 -7.81 -2.41 -29.85
C GLY A 138 -6.34 -2.62 -30.20
N SER A 139 -5.91 -2.14 -31.37
CA SER A 139 -4.50 -2.17 -31.81
C SER A 139 -3.58 -1.25 -31.00
N LEU A 140 -4.11 -0.24 -30.31
CA LEU A 140 -3.33 0.72 -29.49
C LEU A 140 -2.69 0.07 -28.26
N LEU A 141 -3.07 -1.16 -27.91
CA LEU A 141 -2.39 -1.95 -26.89
C LEU A 141 -0.94 -2.27 -27.31
N PHE A 142 -0.72 -2.51 -28.60
CA PHE A 142 0.57 -2.90 -29.15
C PHE A 142 1.46 -1.70 -29.42
N TYR A 143 0.90 -0.63 -29.98
CA TYR A 143 1.62 0.59 -30.34
C TYR A 143 0.72 1.82 -30.26
N ARG A 144 1.17 2.86 -29.58
CA ARG A 144 0.51 4.18 -29.53
C ARG A 144 1.51 5.29 -29.23
N VAL A 145 1.21 6.50 -29.69
CA VAL A 145 2.01 7.70 -29.40
C VAL A 145 1.67 8.23 -28.01
N GLU A 146 0.39 8.35 -27.69
CA GLU A 146 -0.06 8.85 -26.39
C GLU A 146 -0.09 7.75 -25.32
N TYR A 147 0.29 8.09 -24.09
CA TYR A 147 0.28 7.14 -22.98
C TYR A 147 -1.13 6.63 -22.66
N ILE A 148 -2.11 7.54 -22.64
CA ILE A 148 -3.53 7.25 -22.38
C ILE A 148 -4.31 7.68 -23.63
N PRO A 149 -4.76 6.73 -24.46
CA PRO A 149 -5.38 7.06 -25.74
C PRO A 149 -6.84 7.54 -25.63
N LYS A 150 -7.48 7.31 -24.48
CA LYS A 150 -8.86 7.72 -24.19
C LYS A 150 -8.99 8.09 -22.72
N ASP A 151 -9.55 9.25 -22.44
CA ASP A 151 -9.84 9.68 -21.07
C ASP A 151 -10.98 8.84 -20.47
N ASN A 152 -10.76 8.31 -19.26
CA ASN A 152 -11.77 7.73 -18.36
C ASN A 152 -12.75 6.71 -18.97
N SER A 153 -12.23 5.64 -19.58
CA SER A 153 -13.04 4.50 -19.99
C SER A 153 -13.54 3.68 -18.79
N ILE A 154 -14.86 3.48 -18.69
CA ILE A 154 -15.48 2.57 -17.71
C ILE A 154 -14.96 1.14 -17.91
N PHE A 155 -14.74 0.72 -19.16
CA PHE A 155 -14.23 -0.60 -19.48
C PHE A 155 -12.85 -0.86 -18.85
N LYS A 156 -11.99 0.16 -18.83
CA LYS A 156 -10.69 0.13 -18.16
C LYS A 156 -10.79 -0.22 -16.68
N ILE A 157 -11.72 0.40 -15.98
CA ILE A 157 -11.94 0.13 -14.56
C ILE A 157 -12.43 -1.32 -14.38
N ILE A 158 -13.35 -1.77 -15.23
CA ILE A 158 -13.91 -3.12 -15.15
C ILE A 158 -12.83 -4.18 -15.40
N TYR A 159 -12.11 -4.15 -16.53
CA TYR A 159 -11.12 -5.19 -16.81
C TYR A 159 -9.93 -5.14 -15.86
N GLN A 160 -9.52 -3.97 -15.35
CA GLN A 160 -8.43 -3.89 -14.37
C GLN A 160 -8.79 -4.61 -13.07
N ASN A 161 -10.02 -4.45 -12.59
CA ASN A 161 -10.50 -5.17 -11.41
C ASN A 161 -10.68 -6.67 -11.70
N LEU A 162 -11.21 -7.02 -12.87
CA LEU A 162 -11.36 -8.42 -13.28
C LEU A 162 -10.00 -9.12 -13.43
N PHE A 163 -8.95 -8.45 -13.92
CA PHE A 163 -7.61 -9.03 -13.97
C PHE A 163 -7.01 -9.28 -12.58
N ILE A 164 -7.30 -8.44 -11.58
CA ILE A 164 -6.91 -8.73 -10.19
C ILE A 164 -7.58 -10.03 -9.74
N VAL A 165 -8.88 -10.18 -9.97
CA VAL A 165 -9.63 -11.42 -9.66
C VAL A 165 -9.06 -12.61 -10.43
N LEU A 166 -8.77 -12.44 -11.72
CA LEU A 166 -8.17 -13.46 -12.57
C LEU A 166 -6.84 -13.95 -12.00
N CYS A 167 -5.94 -13.03 -11.61
CA CYS A 167 -4.65 -13.38 -11.01
C CYS A 167 -4.79 -14.06 -9.65
N LEU A 168 -5.75 -13.63 -8.82
CA LEU A 168 -6.07 -14.32 -7.57
C LEU A 168 -6.49 -15.78 -7.85
N LEU A 169 -7.44 -16.00 -8.76
CA LEU A 169 -7.90 -17.34 -9.16
C LEU A 169 -6.77 -18.17 -9.77
N SER A 170 -5.94 -17.59 -10.66
CA SER A 170 -4.78 -18.25 -11.24
C SER A 170 -3.82 -18.77 -10.18
N GLY A 171 -3.45 -17.96 -9.18
CA GLY A 171 -2.56 -18.41 -8.12
C GLY A 171 -3.19 -19.50 -7.24
N THR A 172 -4.52 -19.50 -7.07
CA THR A 172 -5.22 -20.61 -6.39
C THR A 172 -5.23 -21.91 -7.20
N LEU A 173 -5.36 -21.82 -8.53
CA LEU A 173 -5.46 -22.98 -9.43
C LEU A 173 -4.08 -23.56 -9.81
N TYR A 174 -3.00 -22.83 -9.57
CA TYR A 174 -1.66 -23.19 -10.01
C TYR A 174 -1.19 -24.60 -9.62
N ARG A 175 -1.59 -25.10 -8.45
CA ARG A 175 -1.19 -26.45 -7.99
C ARG A 175 -1.93 -27.57 -8.71
N GLN A 176 -3.13 -27.31 -9.22
CA GLN A 176 -4.00 -28.30 -9.83
C GLN A 176 -3.92 -28.26 -11.36
N ASN A 177 -3.92 -27.07 -11.96
CA ASN A 177 -3.77 -26.88 -13.40
C ASN A 177 -2.79 -25.73 -13.69
N ARG A 178 -1.50 -26.09 -13.70
CA ARG A 178 -0.41 -25.13 -13.88
C ARG A 178 -0.49 -24.40 -15.22
N SER A 179 -0.85 -25.08 -16.30
CA SER A 179 -0.88 -24.51 -17.65
C SER A 179 -1.93 -23.41 -17.75
N LEU A 180 -3.19 -23.72 -17.38
CA LEU A 180 -4.28 -22.75 -17.43
C LEU A 180 -4.03 -21.56 -16.50
N ALA A 181 -3.54 -21.81 -15.28
CA ALA A 181 -3.20 -20.77 -14.33
C ALA A 181 -2.12 -19.82 -14.87
N LEU A 182 -1.05 -20.36 -15.45
CA LEU A 182 0.03 -19.57 -16.06
C LEU A 182 -0.47 -18.81 -17.29
N ALA A 183 -1.24 -19.45 -18.18
CA ALA A 183 -1.79 -18.79 -19.36
C ALA A 183 -2.62 -17.55 -18.98
N ALA A 184 -3.56 -17.68 -18.05
CA ALA A 184 -4.36 -16.55 -17.58
C ALA A 184 -3.54 -15.48 -16.86
N PHE A 185 -2.54 -15.89 -16.07
CA PHE A 185 -1.61 -14.95 -15.44
C PHE A 185 -0.81 -14.16 -16.49
N PHE A 186 -0.25 -14.83 -17.50
CA PHE A 186 0.51 -14.18 -18.57
C PHE A 186 -0.35 -13.27 -19.45
N ILE A 187 -1.63 -13.60 -19.68
CA ILE A 187 -2.58 -12.70 -20.34
C ILE A 187 -2.71 -11.40 -19.53
N ALA A 188 -3.00 -11.50 -18.23
CA ALA A 188 -3.13 -10.34 -17.35
C ALA A 188 -1.85 -9.50 -17.30
N MET A 189 -0.69 -10.16 -17.18
CA MET A 189 0.62 -9.49 -17.12
C MET A 189 0.94 -8.77 -18.44
N THR A 190 0.73 -9.43 -19.57
CA THR A 190 0.93 -8.84 -20.91
C THR A 190 0.07 -7.59 -21.05
N VAL A 191 -1.23 -7.67 -20.77
CA VAL A 191 -2.10 -6.50 -20.84
C VAL A 191 -1.66 -5.40 -19.87
N GLY A 192 -1.35 -5.75 -18.62
CA GLY A 192 -0.91 -4.79 -17.61
C GLY A 192 0.36 -4.02 -18.01
N ILE A 193 1.33 -4.73 -18.59
CA ILE A 193 2.57 -4.14 -19.13
C ILE A 193 2.26 -3.30 -20.37
N GLY A 194 1.44 -3.79 -21.32
CA GLY A 194 1.08 -3.07 -22.54
C GLY A 194 0.34 -1.76 -22.30
N VAL A 195 -0.52 -1.73 -21.28
CA VAL A 195 -1.17 -0.50 -20.81
C VAL A 195 -0.15 0.46 -20.15
N GLY A 196 1.01 -0.04 -19.71
CA GLY A 196 2.02 0.73 -18.99
C GLY A 196 1.51 1.16 -17.61
N SER A 197 0.69 0.32 -16.98
CA SER A 197 0.04 0.62 -15.70
C SER A 197 0.77 -0.07 -14.56
N ARG A 198 0.77 0.58 -13.39
CA ARG A 198 1.16 -0.06 -12.10
C ARG A 198 0.33 -1.32 -11.80
N SER A 199 -0.80 -1.51 -12.48
CA SER A 199 -1.65 -2.70 -12.40
C SER A 199 -0.90 -4.01 -12.66
N ALA A 200 0.09 -4.07 -13.55
CA ALA A 200 0.87 -5.30 -13.76
C ALA A 200 1.59 -5.77 -12.48
N THR A 201 2.11 -4.83 -11.67
CA THR A 201 2.69 -5.16 -10.37
C THR A 201 1.62 -5.67 -9.41
N ILE A 202 0.42 -5.07 -9.42
CA ILE A 202 -0.71 -5.53 -8.61
C ILE A 202 -1.12 -6.96 -9.00
N TYR A 203 -1.15 -7.27 -10.29
CA TYR A 203 -1.45 -8.62 -10.81
C TYR A 203 -0.42 -9.64 -10.34
N LEU A 204 0.87 -9.31 -10.42
CA LEU A 204 1.96 -10.12 -9.88
C LEU A 204 1.78 -10.38 -8.38
N VAL A 205 1.52 -9.33 -7.59
CA VAL A 205 1.28 -9.43 -6.14
C VAL A 205 0.04 -10.30 -5.85
N ALA A 206 -1.06 -10.09 -6.57
CA ALA A 206 -2.29 -10.87 -6.42
C ALA A 206 -2.04 -12.36 -6.65
N PHE A 207 -1.37 -12.71 -7.75
CA PHE A 207 -1.00 -14.10 -8.07
C PHE A 207 -0.07 -14.70 -7.00
N GLY A 208 0.98 -13.97 -6.61
CA GLY A 208 1.96 -14.47 -5.64
C GLY A 208 1.35 -14.66 -4.25
N LEU A 209 0.50 -13.72 -3.80
CA LEU A 209 -0.23 -13.85 -2.54
C LEU A 209 -1.18 -15.04 -2.55
N SER A 210 -2.02 -15.18 -3.59
CA SER A 210 -2.96 -16.30 -3.65
C SER A 210 -2.25 -17.66 -3.77
N TYR A 211 -1.15 -17.74 -4.53
CA TYR A 211 -0.32 -18.94 -4.60
C TYR A 211 0.32 -19.28 -3.24
N SER A 212 0.85 -18.27 -2.53
CA SER A 212 1.55 -18.46 -1.26
C SER A 212 0.70 -19.10 -0.16
N VAL A 213 -0.63 -18.91 -0.23
CA VAL A 213 -1.61 -19.50 0.69
C VAL A 213 -1.51 -21.02 0.71
N PHE A 214 -1.19 -21.65 -0.43
CA PHE A 214 -1.08 -23.10 -0.54
C PHE A 214 0.31 -23.66 -0.20
N LEU A 215 1.28 -22.80 0.13
CA LEU A 215 2.62 -23.22 0.51
C LEU A 215 2.66 -23.56 2.00
N ASN A 216 3.47 -24.57 2.35
CA ASN A 216 3.80 -24.79 3.76
C ASN A 216 4.65 -23.61 4.30
N TYR A 217 4.68 -23.43 5.62
CA TYR A 217 5.34 -22.28 6.26
C TYR A 217 6.80 -22.08 5.81
N LYS A 218 7.59 -23.17 5.72
CA LYS A 218 9.00 -23.10 5.30
C LYS A 218 9.13 -22.62 3.85
N ARG A 219 8.30 -23.14 2.94
CA ARG A 219 8.28 -22.75 1.52
C ARG A 219 7.73 -21.35 1.32
N ALA A 220 6.66 -20.97 2.03
CA ALA A 220 6.11 -19.62 2.00
C ALA A 220 7.14 -18.59 2.45
N LYS A 221 7.87 -18.86 3.53
CA LYS A 221 8.96 -17.98 4.00
C LYS A 221 10.03 -17.79 2.92
N ARG A 222 10.52 -18.89 2.31
CA ARG A 222 11.51 -18.81 1.21
C ARG A 222 10.94 -18.05 0.01
N PHE A 223 9.70 -18.34 -0.38
CA PHE A 223 9.01 -17.65 -1.46
C PHE A 223 9.00 -16.14 -1.22
N PHE A 224 8.56 -15.67 -0.06
CA PHE A 224 8.48 -14.23 0.22
C PHE A 224 9.85 -13.54 0.29
N VAL A 225 10.91 -14.23 0.71
CA VAL A 225 12.28 -13.69 0.71
C VAL A 225 12.74 -13.30 -0.70
N PHE A 226 12.35 -14.07 -1.73
CA PHE A 226 12.69 -13.74 -3.12
C PHE A 226 11.60 -12.91 -3.82
N PHE A 227 10.33 -13.19 -3.50
CA PHE A 227 9.19 -12.57 -4.15
C PHE A 227 9.07 -11.08 -3.83
N ILE A 228 9.32 -10.66 -2.58
CA ILE A 228 9.21 -9.24 -2.20
C ILE A 228 10.27 -8.39 -2.93
N PRO A 229 11.58 -8.72 -2.92
CA PRO A 229 12.56 -8.01 -3.73
C PRO A 229 12.23 -8.02 -5.22
N PHE A 230 11.78 -9.16 -5.75
CA PHE A 230 11.38 -9.26 -7.15
C PHE A 230 10.22 -8.33 -7.50
N VAL A 231 9.17 -8.25 -6.67
CA VAL A 231 8.04 -7.34 -6.86
C VAL A 231 8.50 -5.88 -6.84
N ILE A 232 9.41 -5.51 -5.94
CA ILE A 232 9.95 -4.14 -5.84
C ILE A 232 10.74 -3.78 -7.11
N VAL A 233 11.62 -4.68 -7.59
CA VAL A 233 12.37 -4.47 -8.83
C VAL A 233 11.44 -4.43 -10.03
N PHE A 234 10.47 -5.34 -10.11
CA PHE A 234 9.49 -5.39 -11.18
C PHE A 234 8.59 -4.14 -11.21
N PHE A 235 8.22 -3.61 -10.03
CA PHE A 235 7.50 -2.34 -9.92
C PHE A 235 8.32 -1.18 -10.51
N GLY A 236 9.59 -1.05 -10.11
CA GLY A 236 10.48 -0.04 -10.65
C GLY A 236 10.65 -0.18 -12.17
N TYR A 237 10.86 -1.40 -12.66
CA TYR A 237 10.98 -1.71 -14.09
C TYR A 237 9.72 -1.33 -14.87
N ASN A 238 8.55 -1.72 -14.38
CA ASN A 238 7.28 -1.46 -15.04
C ASN A 238 7.00 0.06 -15.17
N ILE A 239 7.37 0.87 -14.17
CA ILE A 239 7.29 2.33 -14.27
C ILE A 239 8.34 2.88 -15.24
N SER A 240 9.55 2.31 -15.24
CA SER A 240 10.66 2.74 -16.09
C SER A 240 10.35 2.63 -17.58
N LEU A 241 9.58 1.62 -17.98
CA LEU A 241 9.12 1.45 -19.37
C LEU A 241 8.38 2.69 -19.88
N ARG A 242 7.61 3.37 -19.02
CA ARG A 242 6.89 4.60 -19.37
C ARG A 242 7.81 5.80 -19.54
N LEU A 243 8.89 5.87 -18.76
CA LEU A 243 9.78 7.03 -18.72
C LEU A 243 10.71 7.09 -19.94
N GLU A 244 11.13 5.93 -20.46
CA GLU A 244 12.13 5.87 -21.53
C GLU A 244 11.52 5.89 -22.94
N SER A 245 10.24 5.54 -23.08
CA SER A 245 9.63 5.33 -24.39
C SER A 245 8.84 6.56 -24.84
N ASN A 246 9.24 7.19 -25.95
CA ASN A 246 8.42 8.22 -26.62
C ASN A 246 7.11 7.68 -27.20
N THR A 247 7.01 6.36 -27.32
CA THR A 247 5.82 5.62 -27.76
C THR A 247 5.51 4.53 -26.77
N HIS A 248 4.23 4.21 -26.59
CA HIS A 248 3.75 3.29 -25.56
C HIS A 248 3.11 2.06 -26.18
N GLY A 249 3.03 0.98 -25.41
CA GLY A 249 2.44 -0.29 -25.85
C GLY A 249 3.42 -1.46 -25.73
N LEU A 250 2.93 -2.66 -25.97
CA LEU A 250 3.71 -3.89 -25.84
C LEU A 250 4.99 -3.88 -26.67
N ILE A 251 4.90 -3.46 -27.93
CA ILE A 251 6.03 -3.52 -28.87
C ILE A 251 7.10 -2.48 -28.50
N PRO A 252 6.78 -1.18 -28.31
CA PRO A 252 7.77 -0.21 -27.85
C PRO A 252 8.42 -0.58 -26.51
N TYR A 253 7.65 -1.10 -25.56
CA TYR A 253 8.19 -1.53 -24.27
C TYR A 253 9.14 -2.71 -24.41
N LEU A 254 8.78 -3.75 -25.17
CA LEU A 254 9.68 -4.87 -25.46
C LEU A 254 10.95 -4.40 -26.17
N LYS A 255 10.81 -3.49 -27.14
CA LYS A 255 11.95 -2.89 -27.83
C LYS A 255 12.87 -2.17 -26.85
N ALA A 256 12.32 -1.34 -25.96
CA ALA A 256 13.10 -0.64 -24.93
C ALA A 256 13.83 -1.61 -23.99
N THR A 257 13.19 -2.71 -23.60
CA THR A 257 13.80 -3.76 -22.76
C THR A 257 15.05 -4.36 -23.39
N VAL A 258 15.00 -4.62 -24.70
CA VAL A 258 16.10 -5.26 -25.43
C VAL A 258 17.16 -4.24 -25.86
N SER A 259 16.75 -3.07 -26.34
CA SER A 259 17.67 -2.09 -26.93
C SER A 259 18.31 -1.14 -25.92
N LYS A 260 17.70 -0.93 -24.75
CA LYS A 260 18.14 0.02 -23.72
C LYS A 260 18.09 -0.56 -22.29
N PRO A 261 18.65 -1.76 -22.04
CA PRO A 261 18.56 -2.40 -20.74
C PRO A 261 19.23 -1.59 -19.62
N GLU A 262 20.35 -0.92 -19.91
CA GLU A 262 21.09 -0.10 -18.93
C GLU A 262 20.29 1.12 -18.46
N ILE A 263 19.61 1.80 -19.39
CA ILE A 263 18.77 2.96 -19.07
C ILE A 263 17.54 2.53 -18.25
N LEU A 264 16.91 1.42 -18.64
CA LEU A 264 15.80 0.86 -17.87
C LEU A 264 16.24 0.40 -16.48
N PHE A 265 17.42 -0.18 -16.34
CA PHE A 265 17.97 -0.51 -15.04
C PHE A 265 18.19 0.74 -14.19
N LYS A 266 18.81 1.79 -14.75
CA LYS A 266 18.98 3.08 -14.07
C LYS A 266 17.65 3.64 -13.58
N TYR A 267 16.63 3.70 -14.45
CA TYR A 267 15.30 4.16 -14.05
C TYR A 267 14.60 3.22 -13.07
N THR A 268 14.88 1.92 -13.11
CA THR A 268 14.33 0.95 -12.16
C THR A 268 14.85 1.25 -10.76
N ILE A 269 16.17 1.39 -10.62
CA ILE A 269 16.79 1.76 -9.34
C ILE A 269 16.32 3.14 -8.89
N MET A 270 16.19 4.08 -9.83
CA MET A 270 15.66 5.42 -9.58
C MET A 270 14.23 5.38 -9.01
N ASN A 271 13.34 4.53 -9.53
CA ASN A 271 11.98 4.36 -9.02
C ASN A 271 11.95 3.67 -7.63
N ILE A 272 12.88 2.76 -7.36
CA ILE A 272 13.05 2.17 -6.03
C ILE A 272 13.53 3.24 -5.04
N TYR A 273 14.50 4.07 -5.44
CA TYR A 273 14.94 5.24 -4.69
C TYR A 273 13.76 6.17 -4.39
N TYR A 274 12.91 6.45 -5.37
CA TYR A 274 11.73 7.29 -5.19
C TYR A 274 10.81 6.75 -4.09
N THR A 275 10.56 5.43 -4.11
CA THR A 275 9.63 4.76 -3.19
C THR A 275 10.09 4.76 -1.73
N PHE A 276 11.39 4.64 -1.46
CA PHE A 276 11.90 4.43 -0.09
C PHE A 276 12.77 5.56 0.46
N ILE A 277 13.34 6.42 -0.40
CA ILE A 277 14.36 7.39 0.00
C ILE A 277 13.91 8.82 -0.31
N PHE A 278 13.36 9.08 -1.50
CA PHE A 278 13.02 10.45 -1.93
C PHE A 278 12.11 11.19 -0.94
N GLY A 279 11.07 10.53 -0.40
CA GLY A 279 10.16 11.15 0.57
C GLY A 279 10.84 11.67 1.84
N PHE A 280 11.99 11.12 2.23
CA PHE A 280 12.79 11.64 3.35
C PHE A 280 13.39 13.02 3.01
N TYR A 281 13.98 13.14 1.83
CA TYR A 281 14.55 14.41 1.36
C TYR A 281 13.46 15.44 1.05
N ALA A 282 12.33 15.02 0.48
CA ALA A 282 11.15 15.87 0.32
C ALA A 282 10.62 16.36 1.68
N THR A 283 10.67 15.53 2.73
CA THR A 283 10.32 15.94 4.10
C THR A 283 11.28 16.99 4.65
N SER A 284 12.59 16.80 4.44
CA SER A 284 13.63 17.76 4.81
C SER A 284 13.37 19.15 4.19
N GLU A 285 13.01 19.17 2.91
CA GLU A 285 12.71 20.39 2.17
C GLU A 285 11.36 21.00 2.55
N THR A 286 10.34 20.16 2.74
CA THR A 286 9.03 20.59 3.27
C THR A 286 9.18 21.31 4.58
N ILE A 287 9.97 20.74 5.51
CA ILE A 287 10.30 21.42 6.77
C ILE A 287 10.92 22.75 6.38
N HIS A 288 12.07 22.79 5.69
CA HIS A 288 12.78 24.03 5.39
C HIS A 288 11.89 25.16 4.80
N LEU A 289 11.04 24.83 3.82
CA LEU A 289 10.21 25.80 3.10
C LEU A 289 8.94 26.19 3.84
N TYR A 290 8.33 25.29 4.61
CA TYR A 290 7.08 25.55 5.31
C TYR A 290 7.30 26.33 6.62
N LYS A 291 7.88 27.53 6.51
CA LYS A 291 8.27 28.37 7.66
C LYS A 291 7.06 28.99 8.37
N ASN A 292 6.06 29.44 7.60
CA ASN A 292 4.88 30.13 8.12
C ASN A 292 3.68 29.17 8.23
N ALA A 293 3.89 28.09 8.97
CA ALA A 293 2.86 27.09 9.24
C ALA A 293 1.70 27.72 10.03
N SER A 294 0.52 27.83 9.41
CA SER A 294 -0.65 28.46 10.02
C SER A 294 -1.66 27.42 10.50
N ILE A 295 -2.23 27.63 11.69
CA ILE A 295 -3.29 26.76 12.23
C ILE A 295 -4.47 26.66 11.25
N ARG A 296 -4.78 27.74 10.51
CA ARG A 296 -5.81 27.74 9.47
C ARG A 296 -5.51 26.76 8.34
N ASN A 297 -4.25 26.66 7.90
CA ASN A 297 -3.83 25.68 6.90
C ASN A 297 -3.96 24.26 7.48
N LEU A 298 -3.52 24.04 8.72
CA LEU A 298 -3.64 22.74 9.40
C LEU A 298 -5.10 22.27 9.51
N VAL A 299 -6.01 23.16 9.91
CA VAL A 299 -7.45 22.86 9.97
C VAL A 299 -8.00 22.55 8.58
N THR A 300 -7.57 23.29 7.55
CA THR A 300 -8.00 23.03 6.17
C THR A 300 -7.49 21.69 5.65
N THR A 301 -6.24 21.31 5.96
CA THR A 301 -5.68 20.02 5.52
C THR A 301 -6.34 18.85 6.22
N LEU A 302 -6.66 18.99 7.51
CA LEU A 302 -7.37 17.99 8.31
C LEU A 302 -8.90 18.08 8.21
N ASN A 303 -9.48 18.88 7.31
CA ASN A 303 -10.93 18.89 7.17
C ASN A 303 -11.40 17.71 6.28
N PRO A 304 -12.29 16.81 6.74
CA PRO A 304 -12.76 15.67 5.95
C PRO A 304 -13.63 16.07 4.75
N LEU A 305 -14.15 17.30 4.72
CA LEU A 305 -15.00 17.78 3.64
C LEU A 305 -14.25 17.88 2.29
N PRO A 306 -14.96 17.77 1.16
CA PRO A 306 -14.41 18.01 -0.18
C PRO A 306 -13.64 19.32 -0.30
N GLY A 307 -12.68 19.37 -1.23
CA GLY A 307 -11.85 20.55 -1.48
C GLY A 307 -12.67 21.83 -1.68
N ARG A 308 -13.80 21.73 -2.38
CA ARG A 308 -14.70 22.84 -2.71
C ARG A 308 -15.43 23.45 -1.50
N LEU A 309 -15.59 22.68 -0.43
CA LEU A 309 -16.23 23.11 0.83
C LEU A 309 -15.20 23.60 1.87
N THR A 310 -13.96 23.80 1.45
CA THR A 310 -12.83 24.17 2.30
C THR A 310 -11.97 25.18 1.58
N ASN A 311 -11.03 25.83 2.27
CA ASN A 311 -10.06 26.73 1.64
C ASN A 311 -8.93 26.01 0.88
N TRP A 312 -9.14 24.74 0.48
CA TRP A 312 -8.07 23.89 -0.04
C TRP A 312 -7.45 24.44 -1.33
N TYR A 313 -8.27 24.84 -2.29
CA TYR A 313 -7.75 25.29 -3.59
C TYR A 313 -6.95 26.60 -3.50
N ALA A 314 -7.20 27.42 -2.48
CA ALA A 314 -6.43 28.64 -2.22
C ALA A 314 -5.03 28.36 -1.63
N ILE A 315 -4.84 27.21 -0.97
CA ILE A 315 -3.58 26.85 -0.29
C ILE A 315 -2.81 25.73 -1.00
N ALA A 316 -3.47 24.92 -1.83
CA ALA A 316 -2.89 23.72 -2.43
C ALA A 316 -1.68 23.99 -3.34
N SER A 317 -1.66 25.14 -4.03
CA SER A 317 -0.51 25.56 -4.84
C SER A 317 0.67 26.00 -3.98
N LYS A 318 0.42 26.50 -2.77
CA LYS A 318 1.43 26.97 -1.81
C LYS A 318 1.99 25.84 -0.93
N LEU A 319 1.31 24.70 -0.86
CA LEU A 319 1.75 23.51 -0.11
C LEU A 319 2.52 22.54 -1.01
N ARG A 320 3.49 23.07 -1.75
CA ARG A 320 4.35 22.31 -2.66
C ARG A 320 5.79 22.82 -2.59
N ILE A 321 6.73 21.91 -2.80
CA ILE A 321 8.16 22.22 -2.91
C ILE A 321 8.43 22.83 -4.29
N ASN A 322 7.85 22.23 -5.33
CA ASN A 322 7.84 22.73 -6.70
C ASN A 322 6.52 22.30 -7.38
N GLU A 323 6.39 22.51 -8.69
CA GLU A 323 5.17 22.17 -9.42
C GLU A 323 4.75 20.69 -9.28
N ILE A 324 5.75 19.79 -9.20
CA ILE A 324 5.59 18.34 -9.27
C ILE A 324 5.57 17.70 -7.87
N ALA A 325 6.39 18.22 -6.93
CA ALA A 325 6.59 17.66 -5.60
C ALA A 325 5.76 18.43 -4.56
N PRO A 326 4.69 17.84 -4.00
CA PRO A 326 3.95 18.45 -2.90
C PRO A 326 4.80 18.44 -1.61
N TYR A 327 4.37 19.22 -0.62
CA TYR A 327 4.85 19.01 0.74
C TYR A 327 4.46 17.62 1.25
N THR A 328 5.32 17.01 2.06
CA THR A 328 5.04 15.70 2.67
C THR A 328 4.25 15.87 3.97
N ALA A 329 3.36 14.92 4.27
CA ALA A 329 2.54 14.97 5.48
C ALA A 329 3.39 15.00 6.76
N ILE A 330 4.48 14.23 6.80
CA ILE A 330 5.42 14.20 7.92
C ILE A 330 6.10 15.55 8.10
N GLY A 331 6.53 16.18 7.00
CA GLY A 331 7.17 17.49 7.03
C GLY A 331 6.20 18.59 7.48
N GLU A 332 4.96 18.55 6.99
CA GLU A 332 3.90 19.47 7.41
C GLU A 332 3.61 19.35 8.91
N LEU A 333 3.43 18.14 9.42
CA LEU A 333 3.16 17.90 10.85
C LEU A 333 4.33 18.30 11.73
N ALA A 334 5.58 18.07 11.28
CA ALA A 334 6.77 18.46 12.03
C ALA A 334 6.88 19.98 12.28
N ARG A 335 6.17 20.80 11.49
CA ARG A 335 6.06 22.25 11.69
C ARG A 335 5.06 22.66 12.77
N TYR A 336 4.30 21.71 13.33
CA TYR A 336 3.43 21.92 14.49
C TYR A 336 3.85 21.01 15.65
N PRO A 337 4.91 21.32 16.41
CA PRO A 337 5.51 20.38 17.36
C PRO A 337 4.53 19.80 18.38
N LEU A 338 3.72 20.64 19.04
CA LEU A 338 2.73 20.20 20.02
C LEU A 338 1.63 19.35 19.38
N PHE A 339 1.11 19.79 18.23
CA PHE A 339 0.10 19.04 17.50
C PHE A 339 0.63 17.70 17.01
N SER A 340 1.89 17.63 16.55
CA SER A 340 2.52 16.39 16.07
C SER A 340 2.66 15.33 17.17
N ILE A 341 2.94 15.75 18.42
CA ILE A 341 2.98 14.87 19.59
C ILE A 341 1.64 14.20 19.80
N PHE A 342 0.58 15.02 19.86
CA PHE A 342 -0.79 14.53 20.03
C PHE A 342 -1.21 13.66 18.84
N TYR A 343 -1.00 14.15 17.62
CA TYR A 343 -1.42 13.50 16.38
C TYR A 343 -0.81 12.11 16.25
N TYR A 344 0.52 11.94 16.37
CA TYR A 344 1.14 10.63 16.19
C TYR A 344 0.81 9.66 17.32
N SER A 345 0.62 10.15 18.55
CA SER A 345 0.17 9.32 19.67
C SER A 345 -1.27 8.82 19.45
N VAL A 346 -2.18 9.70 19.04
CA VAL A 346 -3.57 9.32 18.69
C VAL A 346 -3.60 8.39 17.49
N LEU A 347 -2.76 8.64 16.49
CA LEU A 347 -2.64 7.78 15.32
C LEU A 347 -2.17 6.38 15.70
N GLY A 348 -1.15 6.26 16.56
CA GLY A 348 -0.68 4.98 17.10
C GLY A 348 -1.76 4.23 17.86
N TYR A 349 -2.49 4.94 18.72
CA TYR A 349 -3.64 4.39 19.44
C TYR A 349 -4.71 3.87 18.48
N TYR A 350 -5.06 4.65 17.47
CA TYR A 350 -6.04 4.29 16.45
C TYR A 350 -5.59 3.07 15.63
N PHE A 351 -4.33 3.04 15.20
CA PHE A 351 -3.76 1.90 14.47
C PHE A 351 -3.79 0.61 15.30
N ALA A 352 -3.51 0.69 16.60
CA ALA A 352 -3.62 -0.45 17.50
C ALA A 352 -5.08 -0.92 17.68
N ALA A 353 -6.04 0.02 17.74
CA ALA A 353 -7.47 -0.30 17.80
C ALA A 353 -7.97 -1.00 16.53
N VAL A 354 -7.57 -0.53 15.35
CA VAL A 354 -7.93 -1.17 14.08
C VAL A 354 -7.17 -2.49 13.90
N ASP A 355 -5.91 -2.59 14.34
CA ASP A 355 -5.16 -3.86 14.37
C ASP A 355 -5.87 -4.92 15.22
N PHE A 356 -6.35 -4.55 16.41
CA PHE A 356 -7.16 -5.43 17.25
C PHE A 356 -8.41 -5.92 16.54
N PHE A 357 -9.12 -5.00 15.88
CA PHE A 357 -10.31 -5.31 15.11
C PHE A 357 -10.01 -6.27 13.97
N ILE A 358 -8.98 -6.00 13.15
CA ILE A 358 -8.56 -6.84 12.03
C ILE A 358 -8.26 -8.25 12.54
N LYS A 359 -7.41 -8.38 13.55
CA LYS A 359 -7.04 -9.68 14.14
C LYS A 359 -8.27 -10.44 14.65
N THR A 360 -9.17 -9.74 15.33
CA THR A 360 -10.43 -10.32 15.81
C THR A 360 -11.30 -10.80 14.66
N GLN A 361 -11.48 -10.01 13.60
CA GLN A 361 -12.25 -10.42 12.43
C GLN A 361 -11.63 -11.65 11.73
N VAL A 362 -10.29 -11.68 11.59
CA VAL A 362 -9.57 -12.82 10.99
C VAL A 362 -9.75 -14.08 11.84
N LEU A 363 -9.65 -13.99 13.17
CA LEU A 363 -9.92 -15.11 14.08
C LEU A 363 -11.35 -15.66 13.92
N HIS A 364 -12.33 -14.79 13.70
CA HIS A 364 -13.72 -15.16 13.42
C HIS A 364 -14.00 -15.46 11.93
N LYS A 365 -12.96 -15.61 11.10
CA LYS A 365 -13.04 -15.89 9.65
C LYS A 365 -13.82 -14.84 8.82
N LYS A 366 -13.93 -13.60 9.31
CA LYS A 366 -14.59 -12.47 8.64
C LYS A 366 -13.57 -11.59 7.90
N TYR A 367 -13.01 -12.11 6.82
CA TYR A 367 -11.85 -11.49 6.16
C TYR A 367 -12.13 -10.17 5.43
N PHE A 368 -13.34 -9.97 4.88
CA PHE A 368 -13.64 -8.80 4.05
C PHE A 368 -13.34 -7.48 4.77
N TRP A 369 -13.92 -7.26 5.95
CA TRP A 369 -13.72 -6.04 6.73
C TRP A 369 -12.28 -5.89 7.24
N ALA A 370 -11.63 -7.02 7.59
CA ALA A 370 -10.23 -7.02 8.00
C ALA A 370 -9.31 -6.53 6.88
N VAL A 371 -9.44 -7.12 5.69
CA VAL A 371 -8.61 -6.78 4.52
C VAL A 371 -8.87 -5.35 4.07
N LEU A 372 -10.14 -4.92 4.02
CA LEU A 372 -10.48 -3.57 3.59
C LEU A 372 -9.87 -2.50 4.53
N GLN A 373 -9.98 -2.69 5.85
CA GLN A 373 -9.35 -1.81 6.82
C GLN A 373 -7.82 -1.78 6.70
N PHE A 374 -7.21 -2.96 6.57
CA PHE A 374 -5.77 -3.08 6.39
C PHE A 374 -5.28 -2.31 5.14
N LEU A 375 -5.94 -2.50 4.00
CA LEU A 375 -5.55 -1.85 2.74
C LEU A 375 -5.61 -0.32 2.84
N VAL A 376 -6.67 0.22 3.42
CA VAL A 376 -6.81 1.68 3.60
C VAL A 376 -5.70 2.25 4.48
N LEU A 377 -5.34 1.57 5.58
CA LEU A 377 -4.26 2.03 6.45
C LEU A 377 -2.86 1.82 5.84
N ALA A 378 -2.67 0.79 5.02
CA ALA A 378 -1.45 0.61 4.25
C ALA A 378 -1.25 1.76 3.23
N LEU A 379 -2.35 2.19 2.57
CA LEU A 379 -2.32 3.37 1.69
C LEU A 379 -1.96 4.64 2.47
N TYR A 380 -2.49 4.83 3.68
CA TYR A 380 -2.09 5.95 4.53
C TYR A 380 -0.57 5.95 4.78
N VAL A 381 0.03 4.80 5.13
CA VAL A 381 1.48 4.69 5.42
C VAL A 381 2.30 5.19 4.23
N VAL A 382 2.04 4.65 3.04
CA VAL A 382 2.78 5.02 1.81
C VAL A 382 2.51 6.49 1.44
N HIS A 383 1.25 6.92 1.44
CA HIS A 383 0.91 8.29 1.05
C HIS A 383 1.42 9.35 2.03
N SER A 384 1.51 9.04 3.32
CA SER A 384 2.04 9.99 4.31
C SER A 384 3.53 10.30 4.11
N PHE A 385 4.26 9.42 3.43
CA PHE A 385 5.67 9.59 3.12
C PHE A 385 5.92 10.56 1.95
N GLU A 386 5.08 10.52 0.91
CA GLU A 386 5.32 11.25 -0.35
C GLU A 386 4.33 12.40 -0.61
N TYR A 387 3.12 12.33 -0.06
CA TYR A 387 2.05 13.28 -0.35
C TYR A 387 1.74 14.18 0.84
N ASN A 388 1.04 15.27 0.57
CA ASN A 388 0.61 16.22 1.58
C ASN A 388 -0.32 15.60 2.63
N LEU A 389 -0.42 16.29 3.76
CA LEU A 389 -1.18 15.89 4.94
C LEU A 389 -2.66 15.66 4.59
N ARG A 390 -3.26 16.50 3.76
CA ARG A 390 -4.68 16.35 3.38
C ARG A 390 -4.94 15.07 2.61
N SER A 391 -4.13 14.80 1.59
CA SER A 391 -4.28 13.63 0.72
C SER A 391 -4.06 12.33 1.50
N SER A 392 -3.03 12.29 2.34
CA SER A 392 -2.74 11.12 3.17
C SER A 392 -3.79 10.93 4.27
N HIS A 393 -4.16 11.98 5.01
CA HIS A 393 -5.06 11.87 6.15
C HIS A 393 -6.49 11.44 5.78
N ARG A 394 -6.93 11.64 4.53
CA ARG A 394 -8.21 11.09 4.03
C ARG A 394 -8.34 9.57 4.21
N PHE A 395 -7.25 8.83 4.10
CA PHE A 395 -7.28 7.40 4.35
C PHE A 395 -7.61 7.06 5.82
N ILE A 396 -7.26 7.93 6.77
CA ILE A 396 -7.70 7.79 8.16
C ILE A 396 -9.22 7.97 8.26
N TYR A 397 -9.79 8.99 7.60
CA TYR A 397 -11.25 9.17 7.57
C TYR A 397 -11.97 8.01 6.90
N TYR A 398 -11.46 7.49 5.79
CA TYR A 398 -12.05 6.34 5.13
C TYR A 398 -12.01 5.10 6.03
N SER A 399 -10.89 4.87 6.73
CA SER A 399 -10.78 3.79 7.71
C SER A 399 -11.79 3.95 8.85
N MET A 400 -11.93 5.17 9.40
CA MET A 400 -12.90 5.46 10.47
C MET A 400 -14.34 5.25 9.99
N ALA A 401 -14.70 5.74 8.81
CA ALA A 401 -16.02 5.58 8.22
C ALA A 401 -16.36 4.09 8.01
N LEU A 402 -15.41 3.31 7.48
CA LEU A 402 -15.56 1.87 7.32
C LEU A 402 -15.71 1.15 8.68
N TYR A 403 -15.01 1.63 9.71
CA TYR A 403 -15.07 1.06 11.05
C TYR A 403 -16.46 1.27 11.66
N VAL A 404 -16.98 2.50 11.58
CA VAL A 404 -18.33 2.85 12.02
C VAL A 404 -19.40 2.09 11.23
N LEU A 405 -19.28 2.04 9.91
CA LEU A 405 -20.21 1.33 9.03
C LEU A 405 -20.33 -0.16 9.40
N TYR A 406 -19.21 -0.82 9.72
CA TYR A 406 -19.23 -2.20 10.21
C TYR A 406 -20.14 -2.36 11.44
N PHE A 407 -20.02 -1.48 12.44
CA PHE A 407 -20.81 -1.58 13.67
C PHE A 407 -22.29 -1.27 13.42
N ILE A 408 -22.61 -0.30 12.56
CA ILE A 408 -23.98 -0.02 12.13
C ILE A 408 -24.59 -1.27 11.49
N LEU A 409 -23.93 -1.85 10.48
CA LEU A 409 -24.42 -3.04 9.78
C LEU A 409 -24.54 -4.25 10.70
N LYS A 410 -23.62 -4.42 11.65
CA LYS A 410 -23.69 -5.49 12.66
C LYS A 410 -24.93 -5.32 13.54
N ARG A 411 -25.24 -4.09 13.99
CA ARG A 411 -26.43 -3.81 14.82
C ARG A 411 -27.74 -4.01 14.05
N VAL A 412 -27.80 -3.59 12.78
CA VAL A 412 -29.00 -3.76 11.94
C VAL A 412 -29.29 -5.25 11.69
N LYS A 413 -28.27 -6.07 11.42
CA LYS A 413 -28.45 -7.52 11.23
C LYS A 413 -28.97 -8.26 12.46
N ILE A 414 -28.68 -7.78 13.66
CA ILE A 414 -29.17 -8.38 14.92
C ILE A 414 -30.67 -8.08 15.12
N LYS A 415 -31.18 -6.98 14.55
CA LYS A 415 -32.58 -6.56 14.71
C LYS A 415 -33.54 -7.11 13.66
N MET A 416 -33.05 -7.68 12.56
CA MET A 416 -33.94 -8.36 11.62
C MET A 416 -34.34 -9.70 12.24
N PRO A 417 -35.64 -9.96 12.50
CA PRO A 417 -36.08 -11.26 12.96
C PRO A 417 -35.58 -12.27 11.94
N LEU A 418 -34.76 -13.23 12.40
CA LEU A 418 -34.44 -14.42 11.63
C LEU A 418 -35.77 -14.95 11.15
N LYS A 419 -36.01 -14.91 9.84
CA LYS A 419 -37.16 -15.56 9.20
C LYS A 419 -37.20 -16.96 9.80
N THR A 420 -38.15 -17.19 10.72
CA THR A 420 -38.42 -18.50 11.26
C THR A 420 -38.70 -19.35 10.04
N ASN A 421 -37.84 -20.33 9.80
CA ASN A 421 -38.13 -21.39 8.85
C ASN A 421 -39.43 -22.03 9.33
N SER A 422 -40.56 -21.62 8.74
CA SER A 422 -41.78 -22.40 8.73
C SER A 422 -41.52 -23.58 7.79
N SER A 423 -40.78 -24.57 8.31
CA SER A 423 -40.81 -25.91 7.75
C SER A 423 -42.15 -26.55 8.07
N ASN A 424 -42.74 -27.20 7.08
CA ASN A 424 -43.70 -28.30 7.20
C ASN A 424 -45.08 -27.97 7.77
N PHE A 425 -46.03 -27.72 6.87
CA PHE A 425 -47.38 -28.29 6.82
C PHE A 425 -47.93 -27.81 5.47
N GLN A 426 -47.87 -28.61 4.40
CA GLN A 426 -48.88 -29.61 4.11
C GLN A 426 -48.27 -30.73 3.25
N LYS A 427 -48.20 -31.93 3.84
CA LYS A 427 -48.58 -33.14 3.11
C LYS A 427 -50.08 -33.30 3.34
N GLN A 428 -50.87 -33.23 2.27
CA GLN A 428 -52.04 -34.08 2.04
C GLN A 428 -52.10 -34.32 0.54
#